data_AF-A0A8H4V303-F1
#
_entry.id   AF-A0A8H4V303-F1
#
_cell.length_a   1.000
_cell.length_b   1.000
_cell.length_c   1.000
_cell.angle_alpha   90.00
_cell.angle_beta   90.00
_cell.angle_gamma   90.00
#
_symmetry.space_group_name_H-M   'P 1'
#
loop_
_entity.id
_entity.type
_entity.pdbx_description
1 polymer ?
#
loop_
_entity_poly.entity_id
_entity_poly.type
_entity_poly.pdbx_seq_one_letter_code
_entity_poly.pdbx_strand_id
1 'polypeptide(L)' 'MSTVTVTAMQSSKPPIIPKSFDANQPQTIRLYPLSNYTFGTKENQPEEDPSVLARLKRLEEHYDLHGMRRTCEGVL' A
#
# COMPACT_ATOMS: atom_id res chain seq x y z
N MET A 1 -25.90 -35.90 -35.88
CA MET A 1 -24.85 -36.74 -35.25
C MET A 1 -23.51 -36.17 -35.68
N SER A 2 -22.85 -35.39 -34.82
CA SER A 2 -21.56 -34.77 -35.15
C SER A 2 -20.44 -35.81 -35.00
N THR A 3 -19.59 -35.93 -36.02
CA THR A 3 -18.51 -36.92 -36.16
C THR A 3 -17.19 -36.51 -35.50
N VAL A 4 -17.18 -35.44 -34.71
CA VAL A 4 -15.96 -34.94 -34.06
C VAL A 4 -15.69 -35.74 -32.79
N THR A 5 -14.52 -36.37 -32.71
CA THR A 5 -14.08 -37.12 -31.53
C THR A 5 -13.87 -36.16 -30.34
N VAL A 6 -14.20 -36.59 -29.12
CA VAL A 6 -14.11 -35.76 -27.89
C VAL A 6 -12.72 -35.15 -27.72
N THR A 7 -11.68 -35.87 -28.14
CA THR A 7 -10.28 -35.43 -28.11
C THR A 7 -9.97 -34.27 -29.07
N ALA A 8 -10.72 -34.13 -30.16
CA ALA A 8 -10.56 -33.05 -31.14
C ALA A 8 -11.33 -31.76 -30.77
N MET A 9 -12.10 -31.77 -29.67
CA MET A 9 -12.86 -30.60 -29.19
C MET A 9 -12.12 -29.76 -28.14
N GLN A 10 -10.82 -30.00 -27.91
CA GLN A 10 -10.04 -29.24 -26.94
C GLN A 10 -9.29 -28.09 -27.63
N SER A 11 -9.57 -26.86 -27.18
CA SER A 11 -8.77 -25.67 -27.50
C SER A 11 -7.31 -25.89 -27.08
N SER A 12 -6.36 -25.56 -27.95
CA SER A 12 -4.92 -25.62 -27.65
C SER A 12 -4.49 -24.66 -26.53
N LYS A 13 -5.37 -23.72 -26.15
CA LYS A 13 -5.17 -22.81 -25.03
C LYS A 13 -6.11 -23.21 -23.88
N PRO A 14 -5.58 -23.72 -22.76
CA PRO A 14 -6.40 -23.97 -21.58
C PRO A 14 -6.96 -22.65 -21.02
N PRO A 15 -8.10 -22.68 -20.30
CA PRO A 15 -8.67 -21.50 -19.68
C PRO A 15 -7.73 -20.94 -18.60
N ILE A 16 -7.66 -19.62 -18.48
CA ILE A 16 -6.96 -18.96 -17.39
C ILE A 16 -7.77 -19.21 -16.12
N ILE A 17 -7.22 -19.99 -15.19
CA ILE A 17 -7.84 -20.24 -13.90
C ILE A 17 -7.58 -19.00 -13.02
N PRO A 18 -8.63 -18.36 -12.47
CA PRO A 18 -8.43 -17.23 -11.58
C PRO A 18 -7.67 -17.68 -10.34
N LYS A 19 -6.88 -16.76 -9.78
CA LYS A 19 -6.25 -17.00 -8.48
C LYS A 19 -7.33 -17.32 -7.43
N SER A 20 -6.98 -18.13 -6.43
CA SER A 20 -7.85 -18.34 -5.27
C SER A 20 -8.18 -16.99 -4.61
N PHE A 21 -9.34 -16.93 -3.95
CA PHE A 21 -9.79 -15.76 -3.19
C PHE A 21 -8.68 -15.20 -2.27
N ASP A 22 -7.92 -16.09 -1.64
CA ASP A 22 -6.90 -15.71 -0.66
C ASP A 22 -5.50 -15.47 -1.24
N ALA A 23 -5.34 -15.50 -2.56
CA ALA A 23 -4.02 -15.49 -3.19
C ALA A 23 -3.22 -14.20 -2.97
N ASN A 24 -3.87 -13.12 -2.52
CA ASN A 24 -3.23 -11.85 -2.18
C ASN A 24 -3.46 -11.47 -0.71
N GLN A 25 -3.74 -12.43 0.18
CA GLN A 25 -3.85 -12.11 1.60
C GLN A 25 -2.49 -11.62 2.13
N PRO A 26 -2.49 -10.56 2.96
CA PRO A 26 -1.27 -10.11 3.61
C PRO A 26 -0.76 -11.19 4.57
N GLN A 27 0.53 -11.18 4.85
CA GLN A 27 1.11 -12.09 5.85
C GLN A 27 0.47 -11.84 7.22
N THR A 28 0.28 -12.91 8.00
CA THR A 28 -0.21 -12.80 9.37
C THR A 28 0.78 -12.02 10.24
N ILE A 29 0.31 -10.95 10.87
CA ILE A 29 1.10 -10.08 11.75
C ILE A 29 0.79 -10.44 13.21
N ARG A 30 1.83 -10.45 14.05
CA ARG A 30 1.69 -10.69 15.50
C ARG A 30 1.38 -9.38 16.22
N LEU A 31 0.38 -9.39 17.09
CA LEU A 31 -0.01 -8.26 17.92
C LEU A 31 0.26 -8.59 19.39
N TYR A 32 0.53 -7.56 20.20
CA TYR A 32 0.72 -7.69 21.64
C TYR A 32 -0.24 -6.75 22.39
N PRO A 33 -0.60 -7.08 23.65
CA PRO A 33 -1.45 -6.21 24.46
C PRO A 33 -0.83 -4.83 24.67
N LEU A 34 -1.67 -3.78 24.76
CA LEU A 34 -1.22 -2.40 24.99
C LEU A 34 -0.34 -2.26 26.24
N SER A 35 -0.59 -3.07 27.28
CA SER A 35 0.18 -3.09 28.52
C SER A 35 1.67 -3.44 28.32
N ASN A 36 2.04 -4.01 27.18
CA ASN A 36 3.43 -4.31 26.86
C ASN A 36 4.22 -3.07 26.39
N TYR A 37 3.55 -1.95 26.14
CA TYR A 37 4.15 -0.72 25.66
C TYR A 37 4.13 0.36 26.74
N THR A 38 5.23 1.10 26.88
CA THR A 38 5.36 2.22 27.80
C THR A 38 5.51 3.52 27.02
N PHE A 39 4.72 4.53 27.39
CA PHE A 39 4.77 5.86 26.78
C PHE A 39 5.61 6.78 27.66
N GLY A 40 6.83 7.05 27.21
CA GLY A 40 7.69 8.07 27.82
C GLY A 40 7.35 9.47 27.33
N THR A 41 7.89 10.48 28.00
CA THR A 41 7.85 11.87 27.54
C THR A 41 9.22 12.28 26.99
N LYS A 42 9.21 13.13 25.96
CA LYS A 42 10.39 13.79 25.40
C LYS A 42 10.14 15.28 25.25
N GLU A 43 11.16 16.04 24.89
CA GLU A 43 10.99 17.46 24.53
C GLU A 43 10.03 17.63 23.35
N ASN A 44 9.31 18.75 23.34
CA ASN A 44 8.34 19.05 22.29
C ASN A 44 9.06 19.18 20.94
N GLN A 45 8.60 18.39 19.97
CA GLN A 45 9.04 18.52 18.59
C GLN A 45 8.26 19.66 17.93
N PRO A 46 8.93 20.75 17.48
CA PRO A 46 8.23 21.83 16.80
C PRO A 46 7.70 21.36 15.45
N GLU A 47 6.54 21.89 15.08
CA GLU A 47 5.99 21.75 13.73
C GLU A 47 6.90 22.45 12.71
N GLU A 48 7.06 21.86 11.52
CA GLU A 48 7.90 22.44 10.45
C GLU A 48 7.38 23.81 9.98
N ASP A 49 6.05 23.99 9.96
CA ASP A 49 5.41 25.17 9.40
C ASP A 49 4.48 25.85 10.42
N PRO A 50 4.64 27.15 10.69
CA PRO A 50 3.84 27.88 11.67
C PRO A 50 2.41 28.18 11.20
N SER A 51 2.13 28.03 9.90
CA SER A 51 0.80 28.24 9.33
C SER A 51 0.60 27.44 8.06
N VAL A 52 -0.66 27.29 7.64
CA VAL A 52 -1.01 26.67 6.37
C VAL A 52 -0.41 27.44 5.19
N LEU A 53 -0.38 28.78 5.25
CA LEU A 53 0.21 29.61 4.19
C LEU A 53 1.71 29.34 4.03
N ALA A 54 2.44 29.29 5.16
CA ALA A 54 3.88 28.99 5.15
C ALA A 54 4.16 27.59 4.58
N ARG A 55 3.32 26.61 4.95
CA ARG A 55 3.41 25.24 4.42
C ARG A 55 3.23 25.19 2.90
N LEU A 56 2.20 25.86 2.37
CA LEU A 56 1.94 25.86 0.93
C LEU A 56 3.07 26.54 0.16
N LYS A 57 3.57 27.69 0.66
CA LYS A 57 4.71 28.38 0.05
C LYS A 57 5.97 27.52 0.01
N ARG A 58 6.29 26.82 1.10
CA ARG A 58 7.41 25.88 1.16
C ARG A 58 7.25 24.73 0.16
N LEU A 59 6.03 24.19 0.03
CA LEU A 59 5.76 23.10 -0.91
C LEU A 59 5.93 23.53 -2.37
N GLU A 60 5.53 24.76 -2.70
CA GLU A 60 5.74 25.37 -4.02
C GLU A 60 7.24 25.53 -4.32
N GLU A 61 7.99 26.19 -3.43
CA GLU A 61 9.44 26.38 -3.60
C GLU A 61 10.20 25.06 -3.72
N HIS A 62 9.82 24.05 -2.92
CA HIS A 62 10.45 22.73 -2.96
C HIS A 62 10.06 21.94 -4.21
N TYR A 63 8.88 22.17 -4.77
CA TYR A 63 8.46 21.56 -6.02
C TYR A 63 9.28 22.08 -7.20
N ASP A 64 9.56 23.39 -7.25
CA ASP A 64 10.35 23.99 -8.32
C ASP A 64 11.80 23.45 -8.34
N LEU A 65 12.36 23.14 -7.17
CA LEU A 65 13.72 22.65 -7.03
C LEU A 65 13.84 21.12 -7.14
N HIS A 66 12.85 20.37 -6.66
CA HIS A 66 12.95 18.92 -6.44
C HIS A 66 11.81 18.09 -7.03
N GLY A 67 10.78 18.73 -7.59
CA GLY A 67 9.60 18.08 -8.13
C GLY A 67 8.64 17.54 -7.05
N MET A 68 7.88 16.51 -7.39
CA MET A 68 6.80 15.99 -6.55
C MET A 68 7.29 15.50 -5.18
N ARG A 69 6.70 16.04 -4.11
CA ARG A 69 6.96 15.60 -2.73
C ARG A 69 6.52 14.14 -2.54
N ARG A 70 7.35 13.35 -1.83
CA ARG A 70 7.02 11.98 -1.40
C ARG A 70 7.00 11.91 0.12
N THR A 71 5.92 11.41 0.70
CA THR A 71 5.76 11.19 2.14
C THR A 71 5.23 9.78 2.39
N CYS A 72 5.54 9.22 3.57
CA CYS A 72 4.97 7.97 4.04
C CYS A 72 4.47 8.14 5.47
N GLU A 73 3.46 7.36 5.83
CA GLU A 73 2.88 7.32 7.17
C GLU A 73 2.97 5.89 7.71
N GLY A 74 3.33 5.76 8.98
CA GLY A 74 3.42 4.48 9.67
C GLY A 74 2.13 4.16 10.40
N VAL A 75 1.69 2.90 10.30
CA VAL A 75 0.61 2.35 11.12
C VAL A 75 1.24 1.39 12.12
N LEU A 76 1.07 1.66 13.42
CA LEU A 76 1.55 0.84 14.52
C LEU A 76 0.38 0.22 15.29
#